data_AF-A0A093XI81-F1
#
_entry.id   AF-A0A093XI81-F1
#
_cell.length_a   1.000
_cell.length_b   1.000
_cell.length_c   1.000
_cell.angle_alpha   90.00
_cell.angle_beta   90.00
_cell.angle_gamma   90.00
#
_symmetry.space_group_name_H-M   'P 1'
#
loop_
_entity.id
_entity.type
_entity.pdbx_description
1 polymer ?
#
loop_
_entity_poly.entity_id
_entity_poly.type
_entity_poly.pdbx_seq_one_letter_code
_entity_poly.pdbx_strand_id
1 'polypeptide(L)'
;MKWLVTFASIALLTVGAAAIPPDRNKPAADQYLVKSLPQVNFQIPKSWAGSLKVGSGYGDDSLFFWLWEAETQQGKNDLIIWFNGGPACSSLLGLFKMHGPITFPSTAKKPQRNPYSWTRGANVVYVDQPIGTGFSTGASNNGNMDRNNAAVVKWLDSFFNVFPEMRSKKIHLMGESYAGLFLPYIAKEIQAQKPTLKAKLSSLSLGDSFWGNWAAMGNVPALAYIDEHRSNYGTQ
;
A
#
# COMPACT_ATOMS: atom_id res chain seq x y z
N MET A 1 -29.36 -53.80 -34.06
CA MET A 1 -30.17 -52.62 -33.67
C MET A 1 -29.28 -51.72 -32.82
N LYS A 2 -28.98 -50.51 -33.33
CA LYS A 2 -28.10 -49.49 -32.70
C LYS A 2 -28.58 -49.15 -31.30
N TRP A 3 -27.67 -48.90 -30.35
CA TRP A 3 -27.64 -47.67 -29.53
C TRP A 3 -26.20 -47.49 -29.01
N LEU A 4 -25.43 -46.66 -29.73
CA LEU A 4 -24.21 -46.02 -29.22
C LEU A 4 -24.64 -44.87 -28.31
N VAL A 5 -24.16 -44.84 -27.08
CA VAL A 5 -24.18 -43.64 -26.24
C VAL A 5 -22.81 -42.98 -26.37
N THR A 6 -22.77 -41.88 -27.11
CA THR A 6 -21.58 -41.05 -27.26
C THR A 6 -21.54 -40.05 -26.10
N PHE A 7 -20.58 -40.20 -25.19
CA PHE A 7 -20.20 -39.11 -24.30
C PHE A 7 -19.29 -38.16 -25.07
N ALA A 8 -19.79 -36.96 -25.37
CA ALA A 8 -18.99 -35.87 -25.87
C ALA A 8 -18.08 -35.38 -24.75
N SER A 9 -16.78 -35.72 -24.82
CA SER A 9 -15.75 -35.08 -24.01
C SER A 9 -15.61 -33.62 -24.45
N ILE A 10 -16.07 -32.69 -23.62
CA ILE A 10 -15.71 -31.29 -23.74
C ILE A 10 -14.23 -31.18 -23.35
N ALA A 11 -13.37 -31.04 -24.34
CA ALA A 11 -12.00 -30.59 -24.12
C ALA A 11 -12.07 -29.14 -23.64
N LEU A 12 -11.89 -28.91 -22.33
CA LEU A 12 -11.52 -27.58 -21.84
C LEU A 12 -10.14 -27.26 -22.41
N LEU A 13 -10.09 -26.36 -23.38
CA LEU A 13 -8.88 -25.63 -23.73
C LEU A 13 -8.48 -24.81 -22.50
N THR A 14 -7.62 -25.38 -21.66
CA THR A 14 -6.81 -24.59 -20.75
C THR A 14 -5.89 -23.74 -21.60
N VAL A 15 -6.30 -22.50 -21.88
CA VAL A 15 -5.36 -21.45 -22.24
C VAL A 15 -4.55 -21.21 -20.98
N GLY A 16 -3.50 -22.01 -20.79
CA GLY A 16 -2.40 -21.63 -19.94
C GLY A 16 -1.85 -20.34 -20.51
N ALA A 17 -2.20 -19.22 -19.91
CA ALA A 17 -1.38 -18.03 -20.01
C ALA A 17 -0.06 -18.40 -19.36
N ALA A 18 0.85 -18.99 -20.15
CA ALA A 18 2.24 -19.04 -19.81
C ALA A 18 2.61 -17.58 -19.52
N ALA A 19 2.92 -17.28 -18.26
CA ALA A 19 3.48 -16.01 -17.89
C ALA A 19 4.68 -15.81 -18.81
N ILE A 20 4.56 -14.87 -19.75
CA ILE A 20 5.66 -14.47 -20.61
C ILE A 20 6.79 -14.11 -19.64
N PRO A 21 7.95 -14.79 -19.70
CA PRO A 21 9.07 -14.42 -18.86
C PRO A 21 9.35 -12.95 -19.12
N PRO A 22 9.52 -12.11 -18.08
CA PRO A 22 9.74 -10.68 -18.29
C PRO A 22 10.93 -10.52 -19.24
N ASP A 23 10.67 -9.85 -20.35
CA ASP A 23 11.67 -9.45 -21.33
C ASP A 23 12.73 -8.62 -20.61
N ARG A 24 13.94 -9.19 -20.47
CA ARG A 24 15.06 -8.62 -19.72
C ARG A 24 15.60 -7.31 -20.32
N ASN A 25 15.11 -6.91 -21.50
CA ASN A 25 15.56 -5.73 -22.23
C ASN A 25 14.57 -4.54 -22.20
N LYS A 26 13.47 -4.61 -21.45
CA LYS A 26 12.70 -3.42 -21.02
C LYS A 26 13.06 -3.09 -19.58
N PRO A 27 13.15 -1.81 -19.17
CA PRO A 27 13.16 -1.46 -17.75
C PRO A 27 11.95 -2.14 -17.09
N ALA A 28 12.17 -3.00 -16.11
CA ALA A 28 11.09 -3.75 -15.45
C ALA A 28 9.98 -2.85 -14.90
N ALA A 29 10.25 -1.56 -14.69
CA ALA A 29 9.28 -0.55 -14.32
C ALA A 29 8.27 -0.18 -15.43
N ASP A 30 8.66 -0.20 -16.71
CA ASP A 30 7.83 0.32 -17.82
C ASP A 30 6.53 -0.47 -18.02
N GLN A 31 6.52 -1.75 -17.66
CA GLN A 31 5.29 -2.56 -17.69
C GLN A 31 4.22 -2.07 -16.71
N TYR A 32 4.62 -1.32 -15.67
CA TYR A 32 3.72 -0.73 -14.67
C TYR A 32 3.35 0.71 -14.98
N LEU A 33 3.89 1.32 -16.04
CA LEU A 33 3.69 2.73 -16.35
C LEU A 33 2.21 3.03 -16.62
N VAL A 34 1.64 3.95 -15.84
CA VAL A 34 0.27 4.44 -16.06
C VAL A 34 0.28 5.46 -17.18
N LYS A 35 -0.24 5.08 -18.35
CA LYS A 35 -0.24 5.94 -19.56
C LYS A 35 -1.31 7.02 -19.54
N SER A 36 -2.46 6.71 -18.97
CA SER A 36 -3.62 7.62 -18.91
C SER A 36 -4.60 7.14 -17.85
N LEU A 37 -5.34 8.08 -17.26
CA LEU A 37 -6.44 7.78 -16.35
C LEU A 37 -7.76 8.31 -16.91
N PRO A 38 -8.86 7.55 -16.80
CA PRO A 38 -10.17 8.01 -17.27
C PRO A 38 -10.55 9.35 -16.62
N GLN A 39 -11.00 10.29 -17.45
CA GLN A 39 -11.50 11.61 -17.04
C GLN A 39 -10.48 12.53 -16.36
N VAL A 40 -9.20 12.15 -16.28
CA VAL A 40 -8.12 13.02 -15.80
C VAL A 40 -7.57 13.81 -16.99
N ASN A 41 -8.07 15.04 -17.14
CA ASN A 41 -7.69 15.96 -18.23
C ASN A 41 -6.78 17.11 -17.76
N PHE A 42 -6.14 16.95 -16.60
CA PHE A 42 -5.20 17.90 -16.01
C PHE A 42 -3.84 17.23 -15.80
N GLN A 43 -2.80 18.05 -15.66
CA GLN A 43 -1.44 17.55 -15.42
C GLN A 43 -1.35 16.85 -14.05
N ILE A 44 -0.78 15.65 -14.07
CA ILE A 44 -0.49 14.82 -12.90
C ILE A 44 0.95 14.32 -12.97
N PRO A 45 1.58 13.97 -11.83
CA PRO A 45 2.90 13.37 -11.84
C PRO A 45 2.90 12.03 -12.57
N LYS A 46 4.07 11.64 -13.10
CA LYS A 46 4.27 10.30 -13.65
C LYS A 46 4.03 9.25 -12.55
N SER A 47 3.43 8.13 -12.91
CA SER A 47 3.10 7.08 -11.95
C SER A 47 3.16 5.68 -12.54
N TRP A 48 3.30 4.71 -11.64
CA TRP A 48 3.33 3.28 -11.95
C TRP A 48 2.42 2.53 -11.00
N ALA A 49 1.61 1.62 -11.52
CA ALA A 49 0.68 0.84 -10.73
C ALA A 49 0.62 -0.61 -11.20
N GLY A 50 0.41 -1.52 -10.26
CA GLY A 50 0.21 -2.93 -10.56
C GLY A 50 0.50 -3.82 -9.36
N SER A 51 0.47 -5.13 -9.59
CA SER A 51 0.75 -6.12 -8.56
C SER A 51 2.15 -6.70 -8.74
N LEU A 52 2.89 -6.76 -7.64
CA LEU A 52 4.21 -7.38 -7.57
C LEU A 52 4.16 -8.57 -6.63
N LYS A 53 4.79 -9.68 -7.04
CA LYS A 53 4.92 -10.87 -6.21
C LYS A 53 5.65 -10.53 -4.91
N VAL A 54 5.22 -11.10 -3.80
CA VAL A 54 5.88 -10.91 -2.50
C VAL A 54 7.29 -11.48 -2.52
N GLY A 55 7.47 -12.66 -3.12
CA GLY A 55 8.76 -13.34 -3.25
C GLY A 55 8.75 -14.74 -2.63
N SER A 56 9.94 -15.30 -2.42
CA SER A 56 10.09 -16.70 -1.95
C SER A 56 9.35 -16.96 -0.63
N GLY A 57 8.74 -18.13 -0.47
CA GLY A 57 7.99 -18.49 0.74
C GLY A 57 6.54 -17.96 0.82
N TYR A 58 6.12 -17.17 -0.17
CA TYR A 58 4.74 -16.64 -0.28
C TYR A 58 4.01 -17.12 -1.54
N GLY A 59 4.58 -18.11 -2.25
CA GLY A 59 3.97 -18.69 -3.44
C GLY A 59 3.64 -17.64 -4.50
N ASP A 60 2.38 -17.60 -4.93
CA ASP A 60 1.88 -16.68 -5.94
C ASP A 60 1.32 -15.36 -5.39
N ASP A 61 1.43 -15.13 -4.09
CA ASP A 61 0.90 -13.93 -3.45
C ASP A 61 1.57 -12.67 -3.98
N SER A 62 0.77 -11.61 -4.12
CA SER A 62 1.20 -10.32 -4.63
C SER A 62 0.56 -9.18 -3.86
N LEU A 63 1.32 -8.09 -3.69
CA LEU A 63 0.79 -6.83 -3.20
C LEU A 63 0.65 -5.84 -4.36
N PHE A 64 -0.49 -5.16 -4.39
CA PHE A 64 -0.75 -4.06 -5.29
C PHE A 64 -0.10 -2.78 -4.77
N PHE A 65 0.48 -2.01 -5.68
CA PHE A 65 1.04 -0.70 -5.40
C PHE A 65 0.61 0.33 -6.43
N TRP A 66 0.69 1.59 -6.03
CA TRP A 66 0.67 2.74 -6.93
C TRP A 66 1.73 3.75 -6.50
N LEU A 67 2.81 3.84 -7.27
CA LEU A 67 3.93 4.78 -7.09
C LEU A 67 3.69 6.04 -7.91
N TRP A 68 3.93 7.20 -7.31
CA TRP A 68 3.87 8.52 -7.94
C TRP A 68 5.19 9.25 -7.74
N GLU A 69 5.72 9.88 -8.80
CA GLU A 69 6.93 10.70 -8.70
C GLU A 69 6.69 11.99 -7.92
N ALA A 70 7.77 12.49 -7.32
CA ALA A 70 7.81 13.84 -6.79
C ALA A 70 7.67 14.89 -7.93
N GLU A 71 6.82 15.88 -7.74
CA GLU A 71 6.62 17.00 -8.68
C GLU A 71 7.75 18.04 -8.60
N THR A 72 8.46 18.12 -7.47
CA THR A 72 9.53 19.09 -7.24
C THR A 72 10.90 18.42 -7.19
N GLN A 73 11.94 19.16 -7.60
CA GLN A 73 13.31 18.66 -7.56
C GLN A 73 13.77 18.35 -6.12
N GLN A 74 13.30 19.11 -5.14
CA GLN A 74 13.61 18.89 -3.72
C GLN A 74 13.05 17.54 -3.24
N GLY A 75 11.79 17.22 -3.61
CA GLY A 75 11.14 15.98 -3.18
C GLY A 75 11.64 14.71 -3.85
N LYS A 76 12.44 14.80 -4.91
CA LYS A 76 12.95 13.62 -5.62
C LYS A 76 13.82 12.71 -4.76
N ASN A 77 14.40 13.22 -3.67
CA ASN A 77 15.27 12.45 -2.78
C ASN A 77 14.54 11.69 -1.67
N ASP A 78 13.23 11.91 -1.53
CA ASP A 78 12.41 11.32 -0.47
C ASP A 78 11.39 10.33 -1.06
N LEU A 79 11.17 9.23 -0.36
CA LEU A 79 10.14 8.22 -0.66
C LEU A 79 9.26 8.05 0.56
N ILE A 80 7.99 8.39 0.42
CA ILE A 80 6.94 8.04 1.38
C ILE A 80 6.34 6.71 0.95
N ILE A 81 6.33 5.75 1.87
CA ILE A 81 5.58 4.50 1.72
C ILE A 81 4.37 4.61 2.63
N TRP A 82 3.19 4.70 2.03
CA TRP A 82 1.94 4.97 2.72
C TRP A 82 1.10 3.71 2.92
N PHE A 83 0.52 3.60 4.12
CA PHE A 83 -0.41 2.53 4.49
C PHE A 83 -1.65 3.08 5.19
N ASN A 84 -2.84 2.73 4.68
CA ASN A 84 -4.07 2.89 5.46
C ASN A 84 -4.24 1.73 6.47
N GLY A 85 -5.06 1.95 7.50
CA GLY A 85 -5.31 1.01 8.59
C GLY A 85 -6.45 0.02 8.32
N GLY A 86 -7.49 0.04 9.17
CA GLY A 86 -8.64 -0.86 9.11
C GLY A 86 -8.74 -1.78 10.33
N PRO A 87 -8.13 -2.98 10.33
CA PRO A 87 -7.15 -3.53 9.38
C PRO A 87 -7.71 -3.83 7.97
N ALA A 88 -6.80 -3.93 6.98
CA ALA A 88 -7.10 -4.29 5.59
C ALA A 88 -7.96 -3.28 4.79
N CYS A 89 -7.91 -1.99 5.16
CA CYS A 89 -8.39 -0.94 4.27
C CYS A 89 -7.36 -0.70 3.16
N SER A 90 -7.81 -0.57 1.92
CA SER A 90 -6.94 -0.24 0.79
C SER A 90 -6.23 1.10 1.01
N SER A 91 -4.94 1.14 0.67
CA SER A 91 -4.14 2.36 0.71
C SER A 91 -4.51 3.35 -0.38
N LEU A 92 -5.36 2.95 -1.33
CA LEU A 92 -5.96 3.85 -2.31
C LEU A 92 -6.96 4.84 -1.67
N LEU A 93 -7.38 4.61 -0.43
CA LEU A 93 -8.07 5.61 0.37
C LEU A 93 -7.18 6.86 0.56
N GLY A 94 -5.93 6.67 1.00
CA GLY A 94 -4.94 7.74 1.11
C GLY A 94 -4.65 8.44 -0.21
N LEU A 95 -4.60 7.67 -1.31
CA LEU A 95 -4.43 8.22 -2.65
C LEU A 95 -5.59 9.13 -3.02
N PHE A 96 -6.82 8.64 -3.01
CA PHE A 96 -7.97 9.31 -3.64
C PHE A 96 -8.77 10.24 -2.73
N LYS A 97 -8.62 10.13 -1.41
CA LYS A 97 -9.43 10.88 -0.44
C LYS A 97 -8.62 11.74 0.53
N MET A 98 -7.30 11.61 0.52
CA MET A 98 -6.45 12.33 1.47
C MET A 98 -5.39 13.17 0.77
N HIS A 99 -4.28 12.56 0.36
CA HIS A 99 -3.06 13.29 0.02
C HIS A 99 -2.44 12.88 -1.33
N GLY A 100 -3.09 12.02 -2.11
CA GLY A 100 -2.66 11.74 -3.47
C GLY A 100 -2.92 12.91 -4.43
N PRO A 101 -2.35 12.86 -5.65
CA PRO A 101 -2.43 13.95 -6.64
C PRO A 101 -3.81 14.12 -7.27
N ILE A 102 -4.68 13.11 -7.11
CA ILE A 102 -6.06 13.10 -7.60
C ILE A 102 -6.99 12.90 -6.41
N THR A 103 -8.04 13.71 -6.33
CA THR A 103 -9.06 13.59 -5.30
C THR A 103 -10.46 13.51 -5.90
N PHE A 104 -11.36 12.86 -5.16
CA PHE A 104 -12.79 12.82 -5.44
C PHE A 104 -13.57 13.42 -4.26
N PRO A 105 -13.77 14.75 -4.21
CA PRO A 105 -14.63 15.37 -3.20
C PRO A 105 -16.03 14.74 -3.20
N SER A 106 -16.73 14.75 -2.08
CA SER A 106 -18.03 14.07 -1.89
C SER A 106 -19.10 14.43 -2.93
N THR A 107 -19.03 15.64 -3.50
CA THR A 107 -19.96 16.13 -4.52
C THR A 107 -19.41 16.02 -5.96
N ALA A 108 -18.16 15.60 -6.13
CA ALA A 108 -17.50 15.59 -7.42
C ALA A 108 -17.89 14.35 -8.24
N LYS A 109 -18.39 14.59 -9.46
CA LYS A 109 -18.67 13.53 -10.44
C LYS A 109 -17.46 13.17 -11.30
N LYS A 110 -16.36 13.91 -11.17
CA LYS A 110 -15.12 13.79 -11.95
C LYS A 110 -13.91 13.92 -11.03
N PRO A 111 -12.77 13.29 -11.36
CA PRO A 111 -11.53 13.50 -10.61
C PRO A 111 -11.11 14.97 -10.65
N GLN A 112 -10.50 15.43 -9.57
CA GLN A 112 -9.93 16.77 -9.47
C GLN A 112 -8.46 16.67 -9.06
N ARG A 113 -7.64 17.66 -9.46
CA ARG A 113 -6.27 17.77 -8.97
C ARG A 113 -6.30 18.15 -7.50
N ASN A 114 -5.53 17.44 -6.68
CA ASN A 114 -5.35 17.81 -5.28
C ASN A 114 -4.23 18.86 -5.16
N PRO A 115 -4.52 20.13 -4.81
CA PRO A 115 -3.48 21.15 -4.68
C PRO A 115 -2.54 20.89 -3.50
N TYR A 116 -2.94 20.06 -2.53
CA TYR A 116 -2.22 19.72 -1.31
C TYR A 116 -1.60 18.32 -1.35
N SER A 117 -1.40 17.75 -2.55
CA SER A 117 -0.81 16.42 -2.67
C SER A 117 0.58 16.34 -2.06
N TRP A 118 0.87 15.22 -1.40
CA TRP A 118 2.21 14.90 -0.92
C TRP A 118 3.22 14.65 -2.04
N THR A 119 2.76 14.32 -3.24
CA THR A 119 3.64 14.20 -4.43
C THR A 119 4.34 15.51 -4.76
N ARG A 120 3.87 16.65 -4.24
CA ARG A 120 4.60 17.92 -4.33
C ARG A 120 5.95 17.90 -3.60
N GLY A 121 6.08 17.10 -2.56
CA GLY A 121 7.24 17.10 -1.66
C GLY A 121 8.00 15.78 -1.58
N ALA A 122 7.50 14.69 -2.17
CA ALA A 122 8.16 13.38 -2.14
C ALA A 122 7.65 12.48 -3.27
N ASN A 123 8.40 11.41 -3.56
CA ASN A 123 7.82 10.25 -4.24
C ASN A 123 6.89 9.54 -3.24
N VAL A 124 5.73 9.07 -3.69
CA VAL A 124 4.76 8.42 -2.78
C VAL A 124 4.32 7.10 -3.38
N VAL A 125 4.50 6.01 -2.64
CA VAL A 125 3.95 4.70 -2.99
C VAL A 125 2.87 4.31 -2.00
N TYR A 126 1.70 3.99 -2.54
CA TYR A 126 0.55 3.48 -1.80
C TYR A 126 0.53 1.96 -1.94
N VAL A 127 0.47 1.22 -0.84
CA VAL A 127 0.57 -0.25 -0.86
C VAL A 127 -0.65 -0.88 -0.20
N ASP A 128 -1.37 -1.72 -0.94
CA ASP A 128 -2.48 -2.49 -0.39
C ASP A 128 -1.92 -3.70 0.38
N GLN A 129 -2.13 -3.73 1.68
CA GLN A 129 -1.69 -4.83 2.54
C GLN A 129 -2.65 -5.00 3.74
N PRO A 130 -2.73 -6.18 4.37
CA PRO A 130 -2.03 -7.42 4.03
C PRO A 130 -2.51 -8.06 2.72
N ILE A 131 -1.94 -9.21 2.34
CA ILE A 131 -2.38 -10.01 1.18
C ILE A 131 -3.91 -10.22 1.25
N GLY A 132 -4.61 -9.96 0.14
CA GLY A 132 -6.08 -9.96 0.07
C GLY A 132 -6.74 -8.58 0.24
N THR A 133 -5.99 -7.54 0.61
CA THR A 133 -6.50 -6.17 0.71
C THR A 133 -6.58 -5.50 -0.65
N GLY A 134 -7.69 -4.81 -0.95
CA GLY A 134 -7.83 -4.04 -2.19
C GLY A 134 -7.55 -4.88 -3.44
N PHE A 135 -6.52 -4.53 -4.20
CA PHE A 135 -6.10 -5.28 -5.39
C PHE A 135 -4.98 -6.31 -5.13
N SER A 136 -4.52 -6.47 -3.89
CA SER A 136 -3.54 -7.49 -3.51
C SER A 136 -4.16 -8.87 -3.48
N THR A 137 -3.51 -9.86 -4.10
CA THR A 137 -4.06 -11.21 -4.28
C THR A 137 -3.16 -12.26 -3.66
N GLY A 138 -3.76 -13.36 -3.21
CA GLY A 138 -3.04 -14.46 -2.59
C GLY A 138 -3.84 -15.17 -1.52
N ALA A 139 -3.27 -16.23 -0.98
CA ALA A 139 -3.94 -17.09 0.02
C ALA A 139 -3.11 -17.29 1.30
N SER A 140 -1.89 -16.76 1.39
CA SER A 140 -1.05 -17.00 2.57
C SER A 140 -1.29 -16.05 3.73
N ASN A 141 -2.20 -15.07 3.59
CA ASN A 141 -2.70 -14.30 4.72
C ASN A 141 -3.53 -15.21 5.63
N ASN A 142 -2.99 -15.49 6.80
CA ASN A 142 -3.61 -16.31 7.83
C ASN A 142 -3.95 -15.49 9.09
N GLY A 143 -4.02 -14.16 8.97
CA GLY A 143 -4.24 -13.24 10.09
C GLY A 143 -3.05 -13.08 11.03
N ASN A 144 -1.94 -13.78 10.81
CA ASN A 144 -0.72 -13.63 11.61
C ASN A 144 0.00 -12.33 11.22
N MET A 145 0.09 -11.40 12.18
CA MET A 145 0.68 -10.08 11.94
C MET A 145 2.18 -10.17 11.58
N ASP A 146 2.95 -11.04 12.23
CA ASP A 146 4.38 -11.18 11.94
C ASP A 146 4.62 -11.69 10.50
N ARG A 147 3.85 -12.69 10.06
CA ARG A 147 3.89 -13.20 8.69
C ARG A 147 3.50 -12.11 7.68
N ASN A 148 2.43 -11.37 7.96
CA ASN A 148 1.97 -10.29 7.08
C ASN A 148 2.99 -9.14 6.99
N ASN A 149 3.62 -8.76 8.10
CA ASN A 149 4.67 -7.74 8.13
C ASN A 149 5.93 -8.19 7.38
N ALA A 150 6.35 -9.44 7.56
CA ALA A 150 7.45 -10.04 6.81
C ALA A 150 7.15 -10.12 5.31
N ALA A 151 5.89 -10.34 4.93
CA ALA A 151 5.46 -10.27 3.53
C ALA A 151 5.69 -8.87 2.94
N VAL A 152 5.33 -7.81 3.67
CA VAL A 152 5.56 -6.43 3.21
C VAL A 152 7.05 -6.14 3.04
N VAL A 153 7.90 -6.52 3.98
CA VAL A 153 9.36 -6.28 3.85
C VAL A 153 9.98 -7.07 2.70
N LYS A 154 9.52 -8.31 2.48
CA LYS A 154 9.98 -9.10 1.33
C LYS A 154 9.50 -8.52 0.01
N TRP A 155 8.27 -8.03 -0.01
CA TRP A 155 7.71 -7.31 -1.15
C TRP A 155 8.49 -6.02 -1.42
N LEU A 156 8.97 -5.29 -0.41
CA LEU A 156 9.81 -4.11 -0.60
C LEU A 156 11.10 -4.43 -1.37
N ASP A 157 11.72 -5.59 -1.13
CA ASP A 157 12.87 -6.01 -1.91
C ASP A 157 12.52 -6.23 -3.38
N SER A 158 11.39 -6.90 -3.65
CA SER A 158 10.83 -7.06 -5.00
C SER A 158 10.53 -5.72 -5.67
N PHE A 159 9.91 -4.79 -4.93
CA PHE A 159 9.62 -3.42 -5.39
C PHE A 159 10.91 -2.68 -5.75
N PHE A 160 11.93 -2.71 -4.89
CA PHE A 160 13.21 -2.05 -5.17
C PHE A 160 14.04 -2.73 -6.27
N ASN A 161 13.76 -3.99 -6.62
CA ASN A 161 14.36 -4.61 -7.80
C ASN A 161 13.73 -4.11 -9.10
N VAL A 162 12.47 -3.69 -9.06
CA VAL A 162 11.77 -3.06 -10.20
C VAL A 162 12.06 -1.55 -10.28
N PHE A 163 12.14 -0.88 -9.12
CA PHE A 163 12.40 0.56 -8.96
C PHE A 163 13.68 0.82 -8.15
N PRO A 164 14.87 0.47 -8.68
CA PRO A 164 16.13 0.56 -7.93
C PRO A 164 16.47 1.98 -7.46
N GLU A 165 16.06 3.01 -8.19
CA GLU A 165 16.23 4.42 -7.84
C GLU A 165 15.42 4.85 -6.60
N MET A 166 14.41 4.07 -6.21
CA MET A 166 13.64 4.29 -4.99
C MET A 166 14.40 3.77 -3.75
N ARG A 167 15.24 2.74 -3.91
CA ARG A 167 15.98 2.10 -2.81
C ARG A 167 16.97 3.04 -2.11
N SER A 168 17.58 3.96 -2.87
CA SER A 168 18.58 4.91 -2.37
C SER A 168 17.99 6.19 -1.77
N LYS A 169 16.67 6.38 -1.83
CA LYS A 169 16.00 7.56 -1.30
C LYS A 169 15.92 7.53 0.23
N LYS A 170 15.64 8.69 0.84
CA LYS A 170 15.25 8.74 2.25
C LYS A 170 13.85 8.15 2.37
N ILE A 171 13.74 7.00 3.05
CA ILE A 171 12.47 6.28 3.16
C ILE A 171 11.74 6.73 4.42
N HIS A 172 10.49 7.14 4.24
CA HIS A 172 9.57 7.52 5.30
C HIS A 172 8.42 6.52 5.32
N LEU A 173 8.30 5.75 6.39
CA LEU A 173 7.12 4.91 6.61
C LEU A 173 6.03 5.77 7.24
N MET A 174 4.89 5.85 6.58
CA MET A 174 3.78 6.67 7.05
C MET A 174 2.47 5.90 6.95
N GLY A 175 1.58 6.09 7.91
CA GLY A 175 0.28 5.46 7.89
C GLY A 175 -0.67 6.00 8.93
N GLU A 176 -1.91 5.53 8.87
CA GLU A 176 -2.99 5.98 9.75
C GLU A 176 -3.78 4.86 10.43
N SER A 177 -4.52 5.20 11.50
CA SER A 177 -5.46 4.28 12.14
C SER A 177 -4.75 2.99 12.59
N TYR A 178 -5.26 1.80 12.24
CA TYR A 178 -4.66 0.50 12.58
C TYR A 178 -3.21 0.32 12.06
N ALA A 179 -2.75 1.18 11.15
CA ALA A 179 -1.35 1.24 10.73
C ALA A 179 -0.41 1.59 11.89
N GLY A 180 -0.90 2.29 12.91
CA GLY A 180 -0.20 2.47 14.18
C GLY A 180 0.28 1.20 14.83
N LEU A 181 -0.45 0.09 14.64
CA LEU A 181 -0.10 -1.19 15.21
C LEU A 181 0.98 -1.87 14.38
N PHE A 182 0.84 -1.96 13.06
CA PHE A 182 1.73 -2.77 12.22
C PHE A 182 2.96 -2.03 11.69
N LEU A 183 2.93 -0.70 11.50
CA LEU A 183 4.09 0.04 10.99
C LEU A 183 5.34 -0.08 11.88
N PRO A 184 5.27 0.00 13.22
CA PRO A 184 6.43 -0.21 14.07
C PRO A 184 7.08 -1.60 13.87
N TYR A 185 6.28 -2.63 13.59
CA TYR A 185 6.78 -3.98 13.34
C TYR A 185 7.38 -4.11 11.93
N ILE A 186 6.78 -3.50 10.92
CA ILE A 186 7.38 -3.40 9.58
C ILE A 186 8.72 -2.65 9.65
N ALA A 187 8.78 -1.54 10.40
CA ALA A 187 10.01 -0.79 10.61
C ALA A 187 11.07 -1.65 11.29
N LYS A 188 10.72 -2.39 12.35
CA LYS A 188 11.62 -3.34 13.03
C LYS A 188 12.16 -4.38 12.05
N GLU A 189 11.30 -4.95 11.21
CA GLU A 189 11.69 -5.98 10.23
C GLU A 189 12.61 -5.42 9.14
N ILE A 190 12.35 -4.20 8.63
CA ILE A 190 13.27 -3.48 7.74
C ILE A 190 14.64 -3.29 8.40
N GLN A 191 14.67 -2.92 9.68
CA GLN A 191 15.93 -2.74 10.40
C GLN A 191 16.68 -4.07 10.56
N ALA A 192 15.98 -5.18 10.80
CA ALA A 192 16.57 -6.52 10.88
C ALA A 192 17.11 -6.99 9.52
N GLN A 193 16.45 -6.64 8.42
CA GLN A 193 16.84 -6.99 7.05
C GLN A 193 17.76 -5.96 6.37
N LYS A 194 18.33 -4.98 7.11
CA LYS A 194 19.26 -3.99 6.54
C LYS A 194 20.38 -4.57 5.67
N PRO A 195 21.06 -5.68 6.05
CA PRO A 195 22.17 -6.21 5.25
C PRO A 195 21.74 -6.65 3.84
N THR A 196 20.50 -7.11 3.69
CA THR A 196 19.94 -7.62 2.43
C THR A 196 19.17 -6.54 1.67
N LEU A 197 18.25 -5.84 2.34
CA LEU A 197 17.36 -4.85 1.73
C LEU A 197 18.09 -3.59 1.25
N LYS A 198 19.20 -3.23 1.92
CA LYS A 198 20.04 -2.04 1.63
C LYS A 198 19.23 -0.73 1.54
N ALA A 199 18.14 -0.66 2.29
CA ALA A 199 17.24 0.50 2.37
C ALA A 199 17.45 1.23 3.70
N LYS A 200 17.48 2.56 3.67
CA LYS A 200 17.65 3.39 4.87
C LYS A 200 16.31 4.00 5.29
N LEU A 201 15.71 3.43 6.33
CA LEU A 201 14.57 4.04 7.01
C LEU A 201 15.02 5.36 7.67
N SER A 202 14.37 6.46 7.31
CA SER A 202 14.68 7.82 7.76
C SER A 202 13.68 8.35 8.78
N SER A 203 12.38 8.01 8.65
CA SER A 203 11.39 8.31 9.68
C SER A 203 10.23 7.31 9.70
N LEU A 204 9.48 7.35 10.80
CA LEU A 204 8.20 6.70 10.99
C LEU A 204 7.18 7.77 11.43
N SER A 205 6.04 7.87 10.75
CA SER A 205 4.98 8.83 11.08
C SER A 205 3.62 8.14 11.16
N LEU A 206 2.91 8.42 12.25
CA LEU A 206 1.66 7.73 12.62
C LEU A 206 0.55 8.78 12.77
N GLY A 207 -0.37 8.85 11.81
CA GLY A 207 -1.54 9.73 11.87
C GLY A 207 -2.70 9.05 12.58
N ASP A 208 -3.34 9.71 13.54
CA ASP A 208 -4.55 9.24 14.26
C ASP A 208 -4.55 7.73 14.54
N SER A 209 -3.40 7.26 15.03
CA SER A 209 -3.03 5.86 14.95
C SER A 209 -3.45 5.08 16.17
N PHE A 210 -3.80 3.81 15.98
CA PHE A 210 -4.01 2.84 17.05
C PHE A 210 -2.66 2.23 17.46
N TRP A 211 -2.15 2.58 18.64
CA TRP A 211 -0.79 2.18 19.09
C TRP A 211 -0.78 1.45 20.45
N GLY A 212 -1.96 1.17 21.02
CA GLY A 212 -2.09 0.55 22.32
C GLY A 212 -3.47 -0.06 22.53
N ASN A 213 -3.81 -0.42 23.76
CA ASN A 213 -5.15 -0.96 24.04
C ASN A 213 -6.20 0.18 24.01
N TRP A 214 -7.43 -0.15 23.59
CA TRP A 214 -8.51 0.82 23.46
C TRP A 214 -8.82 1.58 24.76
N ALA A 215 -8.84 0.88 25.89
CA ALA A 215 -9.14 1.48 27.19
C ALA A 215 -8.09 2.54 27.58
N ALA A 216 -6.81 2.26 27.34
CA ALA A 216 -5.72 3.21 27.62
C ALA A 216 -5.77 4.40 26.67
N MET A 217 -6.08 4.18 25.39
CA MET A 217 -6.12 5.25 24.41
C MET A 217 -7.37 6.13 24.52
N GLY A 218 -8.52 5.56 24.93
CA GLY A 218 -9.78 6.29 25.05
C GLY A 218 -10.07 6.79 26.45
N ASN A 219 -9.99 5.90 27.46
CA ASN A 219 -10.49 6.20 28.80
C ASN A 219 -9.51 7.05 29.62
N VAL A 220 -8.20 6.87 29.46
CA VAL A 220 -7.21 7.64 30.24
C VAL A 220 -7.25 9.12 29.89
N PRO A 221 -7.26 9.52 28.60
CA PRO A 221 -7.43 10.93 28.23
C PRO A 221 -8.81 11.48 28.60
N ALA A 222 -9.86 10.66 28.41
CA ALA A 222 -11.22 11.08 28.75
C ALA A 222 -11.39 11.32 30.25
N LEU A 223 -10.79 10.49 31.10
CA LEU A 223 -10.87 10.64 32.56
C LEU A 223 -10.26 11.96 33.02
N ALA A 224 -9.05 12.29 32.55
CA ALA A 224 -8.41 13.56 32.88
C ALA A 224 -9.27 14.76 32.46
N TYR A 225 -9.87 14.70 31.27
CA TYR A 225 -10.77 15.74 30.78
C TYR A 225 -12.07 15.84 31.60
N ILE A 226 -12.69 14.70 31.95
CA ILE A 226 -13.90 14.64 32.79
C ILE A 226 -13.61 15.19 34.19
N ASP A 227 -12.46 14.86 34.78
CA ASP A 227 -12.05 15.36 36.09
C ASP A 227 -11.82 16.88 36.08
N GLU A 228 -11.17 17.41 35.05
CA GLU A 228 -10.98 18.86 34.88
C GLU A 228 -12.30 19.61 34.72
N HIS A 229 -13.26 19.02 34.01
CA HIS A 229 -14.55 19.66 33.68
C HIS A 229 -15.71 19.12 34.51
N ARG A 230 -15.42 18.51 35.67
CA ARG A 230 -16.41 17.80 36.49
C ARG A 230 -17.60 18.69 36.88
N SER A 231 -17.37 19.98 37.12
CA SER A 231 -18.41 20.97 37.42
C SER A 231 -19.43 21.17 36.29
N ASN A 232 -19.04 20.96 35.03
CA ASN A 232 -19.91 21.08 33.86
C ASN A 232 -20.82 19.86 33.67
N TYR A 233 -20.47 18.73 34.27
CA TYR A 233 -21.16 17.45 34.09
C TYR A 233 -22.06 17.06 35.26
N GLY A 234 -22.20 17.94 36.26
CA GLY A 234 -23.26 17.86 37.27
C GLY A 234 -23.26 16.54 38.03
N THR A 235 -22.22 16.27 38.80
CA THR A 235 -22.33 15.29 39.89
C THR A 235 -22.45 16.05 41.19
N GLN A 236 -23.61 15.94 41.84
CA GLN A 236 -23.78 16.21 43.28
C GLN A 236 -22.81 15.34 44.09
#